data_AF-A0A8J7DN02-F1
#
_entry.id   AF-A0A8J7DN02-F1
#
_cell.length_a   1.000
_cell.length_b   1.000
_cell.length_c   1.000
_cell.angle_alpha   90.00
_cell.angle_beta   90.00
_cell.angle_gamma   90.00
#
_symmetry.space_group_name_H-M   'P 1'
#
loop_
_entity.id
_entity.type
_entity.pdbx_description
1 polymer ?
#
loop_
_entity_poly.entity_id
_entity_poly.type
_entity_poly.pdbx_seq_one_letter_code
_entity_poly.pdbx_strand_id
1 'polypeptide(L)'
;MSLLIFDDLERCKIDLSSLLGYINFFVEHNGMKVILIADEEKLLKDEDYSSIYSSIKEKLIGKTLSISPSFDDVLTSSIGKIEVEKAKDFLANNFDAIKDLYQKSDCKNLRSLNHIVLEFARIFQALPERVQNHSEALTDLLRALTAFLIEIRQGKISPKDIEKLTTEYANFLSKKLFSPSDRNDRRKNENENEEDHLLEFIDTYPFLDMYSVFPSLTWWKRFFDQGAIDLEELELSISSSKYFQDESTPNWMKLWHFSELSDEDFEELITKIEQDYRDRIFSDIGEITHIVGLFLRFSKAGIYKRSKKDILDDSISYVDDLKRSSRLEPLPQHVPFYESIGSTSGYYRNLAFQERETEEFNEFRSYLESARREVYSEGIPQKAQELLEFMCNDIPKFHRMICYDSPLGQDDGPGYHEEPVLNYIEPSLFVEKVLAMKNEDARQLLWMLSERYKHGGINEKLIQELEWLKSIQRLVLEEVSRREGKLSGYILSLSSQEYIHKAIERLSSKKEDFQE
;
A
#
# COMPACT_ATOMS: atom_id res chain seq x y z
N MET A 1 9.91 39.14 46.20
CA MET A 1 10.76 39.37 45.03
C MET A 1 10.26 38.45 43.93
N SER A 2 9.76 39.00 42.84
CA SER A 2 9.15 38.22 41.75
C SER A 2 10.18 37.95 40.65
N LEU A 3 10.15 36.75 40.08
CA LEU A 3 11.00 36.32 38.96
C LEU A 3 10.11 36.14 37.73
N LEU A 4 10.49 36.74 36.61
CA LEU A 4 9.87 36.54 35.30
C LEU A 4 10.85 35.78 34.39
N ILE A 5 10.34 34.80 33.66
CA ILE A 5 11.09 34.03 32.67
C ILE A 5 10.37 34.18 31.33
N PHE A 6 11.06 34.75 30.34
CA PHE A 6 10.59 34.84 28.98
C PHE A 6 11.33 33.81 28.14
N ASP A 7 10.59 32.87 27.55
CA ASP A 7 11.11 31.77 26.74
C ASP A 7 10.78 31.97 25.25
N ASP A 8 11.58 31.39 24.36
CA ASP A 8 11.45 31.47 22.90
C ASP A 8 11.25 32.91 22.37
N LEU A 9 12.07 33.88 22.83
CA LEU A 9 11.92 35.30 22.44
C LEU A 9 11.92 35.53 20.93
N GLU A 10 12.68 34.75 20.16
CA GLU A 10 12.76 34.86 18.70
C GLU A 10 11.46 34.50 17.98
N ARG A 11 10.51 33.87 18.66
CA ARG A 11 9.19 33.54 18.13
C ARG A 11 8.14 34.60 18.45
N CYS A 12 8.50 35.59 19.25
CA CYS A 12 7.58 36.67 19.60
C CYS A 12 7.30 37.53 18.36
N LYS A 13 6.00 37.73 18.06
CA LYS A 13 5.56 38.62 16.96
C LYS A 13 5.59 40.10 17.33
N ILE A 14 5.80 40.41 18.61
CA ILE A 14 5.95 41.79 19.07
C ILE A 14 7.29 42.28 18.56
N ASP A 15 7.31 43.51 18.01
CA ASP A 15 8.55 44.21 17.67
C ASP A 15 9.55 44.12 18.82
N LEU A 16 10.79 43.71 18.51
CA LEU A 16 11.82 43.42 19.49
C LEU A 16 12.14 44.63 20.38
N SER A 17 12.11 45.84 19.81
CA SER A 17 12.35 47.08 20.55
C SER A 17 11.26 47.32 21.59
N SER A 18 10.01 47.13 21.18
CA SER A 18 8.84 47.25 22.05
C SER A 18 8.87 46.20 23.15
N LEU A 19 9.18 44.94 22.81
CA LEU A 19 9.28 43.83 23.75
C LEU A 19 10.35 44.08 24.82
N LEU A 20 11.54 44.51 24.41
CA LEU A 20 12.63 44.84 25.32
C LEU A 20 12.32 46.08 26.16
N GLY A 21 11.58 47.06 25.62
CA GLY A 21 11.08 48.20 26.39
C GLY A 21 10.13 47.78 27.52
N TYR A 22 9.21 46.85 27.23
CA TYR A 22 8.35 46.24 28.25
C TYR A 22 9.14 45.46 29.30
N ILE A 23 10.16 44.69 28.88
CA ILE A 23 11.04 43.96 29.80
C ILE A 23 11.80 44.93 30.69
N ASN A 24 12.32 46.03 30.14
CA ASN A 24 13.04 47.04 30.91
C ASN A 24 12.15 47.66 32.00
N PHE A 25 10.87 47.91 31.71
CA PHE A 25 9.91 48.39 32.70
C PHE A 25 9.81 47.44 33.91
N PHE A 26 9.78 46.13 33.66
CA PHE A 26 9.73 45.14 34.74
C PHE A 26 11.01 45.09 35.60
N VAL A 27 12.16 45.32 34.99
CA VAL A 27 13.46 45.34 35.67
C VAL A 27 13.63 46.63 36.48
N GLU A 28 13.45 47.80 35.86
CA GLU A 28 13.77 49.09 36.47
C GLU A 28 12.68 49.62 37.39
N HIS A 29 11.42 49.55 36.98
CA HIS A 29 10.32 50.17 37.73
C HIS A 29 9.69 49.22 38.74
N ASN A 30 9.65 47.93 38.44
CA ASN A 30 9.00 46.94 39.31
C ASN A 30 9.99 46.13 40.14
N GLY A 31 11.31 46.33 39.96
CA GLY A 31 12.36 45.65 40.71
C GLY A 31 12.34 44.13 40.60
N MET A 32 11.84 43.60 39.47
CA MET A 32 11.72 42.15 39.26
C MET A 32 13.01 41.58 38.68
N LYS A 33 13.29 40.31 39.02
CA LYS A 33 14.33 39.54 38.34
C LYS A 33 13.76 39.04 37.02
N VAL A 34 14.52 39.17 35.93
CA VAL A 34 14.12 38.69 34.61
C VAL A 34 15.17 37.74 34.05
N ILE A 35 14.74 36.60 33.53
CA ILE A 35 15.54 35.68 32.73
C ILE A 35 14.96 35.65 31.32
N LEU A 36 15.84 35.77 30.33
CA LEU A 36 15.51 35.71 28.92
C LEU A 36 16.14 34.46 28.33
N ILE A 37 15.36 33.65 27.64
CA ILE A 37 15.80 32.48 26.88
C ILE A 37 15.48 32.75 25.41
N ALA A 38 16.50 32.68 24.55
CA ALA A 38 16.39 33.03 23.15
C ALA A 38 17.41 32.28 22.29
N ASP A 39 17.02 31.98 21.06
CA ASP A 39 17.96 31.70 19.98
C ASP A 39 18.48 33.02 19.41
N GLU A 40 19.61 33.49 19.96
CA GLU A 40 20.18 34.80 19.63
C GLU A 40 20.56 34.91 18.14
N GLU A 41 21.01 33.83 17.50
CA GLU A 41 21.35 33.86 16.07
C GLU A 41 20.13 34.19 15.21
N LYS A 42 18.94 33.68 15.57
CA LYS A 42 17.70 34.01 14.86
C LYS A 42 17.25 35.44 15.07
N LEU A 43 17.46 36.00 16.26
CA LEU A 43 17.16 37.40 16.55
C LEU A 43 18.04 38.36 15.72
N LEU A 44 19.25 37.94 15.38
CA LEU A 44 20.25 38.74 14.67
C LEU A 44 20.21 38.60 13.14
N LYS A 45 19.29 37.80 12.57
CA LYS A 45 19.18 37.59 11.11
C LYS A 45 18.72 38.82 10.32
N ASP A 46 18.11 39.80 10.98
CA ASP A 46 17.67 41.05 10.38
C ASP A 46 18.64 42.18 10.80
N GLU A 47 19.32 42.78 9.82
CA GLU A 47 20.41 43.74 10.05
C GLU A 47 19.95 44.99 10.81
N ASP A 48 18.71 45.44 10.55
CA ASP A 48 18.13 46.60 11.24
C ASP A 48 17.89 46.30 12.73
N TYR A 49 17.50 45.06 13.06
CA TYR A 49 17.28 44.60 14.43
C TYR A 49 18.58 44.31 15.17
N SER A 50 19.63 43.87 14.48
CA SER A 50 20.94 43.53 15.07
C SER A 50 21.57 44.72 15.80
N SER A 51 21.54 45.90 15.17
CA SER A 51 22.11 47.12 15.74
C SER A 51 21.33 47.62 16.97
N ILE A 52 20.00 47.55 16.92
CA ILE A 52 19.09 47.96 18.00
C ILE A 52 19.19 46.99 19.18
N TYR A 53 19.16 45.69 18.90
CA TYR A 53 19.28 44.63 19.90
C TYR A 53 20.61 44.73 20.66
N SER A 54 21.72 44.95 19.96
CA SER A 54 23.04 45.10 20.59
C SER A 54 23.11 46.29 21.56
N SER A 55 22.56 47.44 21.16
CA SER A 55 22.50 48.66 21.98
C SER A 55 21.62 48.50 23.22
N ILE A 56 20.49 47.80 23.09
CA ILE A 56 19.57 47.56 24.23
C ILE A 56 20.12 46.46 25.14
N LYS A 57 20.72 45.40 24.57
CA LYS A 57 21.36 44.29 25.30
C LYS A 57 22.42 44.80 26.26
N GLU A 58 23.28 45.73 25.82
CA GLU A 58 24.32 46.34 26.66
C GLU A 58 23.74 46.97 27.95
N LYS A 59 22.56 47.57 27.86
CA LYS A 59 21.94 48.30 28.98
C LYS A 59 21.05 47.42 29.85
N LEU A 60 20.32 46.49 29.25
CA LEU A 60 19.28 45.69 29.91
C LEU A 60 19.80 44.34 30.42
N ILE A 61 20.73 43.71 29.70
CA ILE A 61 21.16 42.34 29.98
C ILE A 61 22.48 42.36 30.76
N GLY A 62 22.39 42.11 32.07
CA GLY A 62 23.57 42.09 32.94
C GLY A 62 24.44 40.84 32.82
N LYS A 63 23.89 39.69 32.38
CA LYS A 63 24.65 38.45 32.20
C LYS A 63 24.05 37.59 31.08
N THR A 64 24.91 37.14 30.17
CA THR A 64 24.57 36.20 29.12
C THR A 64 25.22 34.85 29.43
N LEU A 65 24.45 33.77 29.35
CA LEU A 65 24.92 32.40 29.49
C LEU A 65 24.57 31.65 28.21
N SER A 66 25.57 31.11 27.53
CA SER A 66 25.34 30.23 26.38
C SER A 66 25.18 28.80 26.90
N ILE A 67 24.11 28.13 26.48
CA ILE A 67 23.86 26.71 26.76
C ILE A 67 24.01 25.97 25.43
N SER A 68 24.96 25.04 25.39
CA SER A 68 25.16 24.15 24.24
C SER A 68 25.10 22.71 24.73
N PRO A 69 23.94 22.04 24.63
CA PRO A 69 23.86 20.63 24.94
C PRO A 69 24.75 19.85 23.96
N SER A 70 25.53 18.90 24.47
CA SER A 70 26.29 18.00 23.61
C SER A 70 25.40 16.84 23.14
N PHE A 71 25.75 16.24 22.00
CA PHE A 71 25.10 15.01 21.53
C PHE A 71 25.10 13.94 22.63
N ASP A 72 26.27 13.74 23.25
CA ASP A 72 26.49 12.65 24.20
C ASP A 72 25.60 12.81 25.45
N ASP A 73 25.49 14.03 25.97
CA ASP A 73 24.65 14.33 27.14
C ASP A 73 23.15 14.13 26.83
N VAL A 74 22.69 14.61 25.67
CA VAL A 74 21.28 14.50 25.28
C VAL A 74 20.90 13.03 25.10
N LEU A 75 21.70 12.26 24.35
CA LEU A 75 21.41 10.85 24.11
C LEU A 75 21.44 10.03 25.40
N THR A 76 22.47 10.23 26.25
CA THR A 76 22.58 9.56 27.55
C THR A 76 21.38 9.88 28.45
N SER A 77 20.99 11.16 28.53
CA SER A 77 19.84 11.58 29.34
C SER A 77 18.52 11.00 28.85
N SER A 78 18.39 10.79 27.54
CA SER A 78 17.17 10.25 26.92
C SER A 78 17.06 8.74 27.10
N ILE A 79 18.17 8.01 26.91
CA ILE A 79 18.22 6.57 27.21
C ILE A 79 17.91 6.33 28.69
N GLY A 80 18.45 7.16 29.58
CA GLY A 80 18.20 7.05 31.03
C GLY A 80 16.74 7.22 31.46
N LYS A 81 15.86 7.78 30.60
CA LYS A 81 14.43 7.95 30.88
C LYS A 81 13.57 6.77 30.44
N ILE A 82 14.14 5.79 29.73
CA ILE A 82 13.41 4.62 29.25
C ILE A 82 13.13 3.67 30.42
N GLU A 83 11.86 3.30 30.60
CA GLU A 83 11.43 2.38 31.68
C GLU A 83 11.73 0.91 31.38
N VAL A 84 11.75 0.53 30.09
CA VAL A 84 11.97 -0.86 29.67
C VAL A 84 13.47 -1.15 29.63
N GLU A 85 13.97 -1.90 30.61
CA GLU A 85 15.40 -2.14 30.78
C GLU A 85 16.03 -2.81 29.55
N LYS A 86 15.38 -3.79 28.93
CA LYS A 86 15.90 -4.43 27.69
C LYS A 86 16.10 -3.42 26.55
N ALA A 87 15.14 -2.51 26.34
CA ALA A 87 15.23 -1.49 25.30
C ALA A 87 16.33 -0.46 25.62
N LYS A 88 16.45 -0.09 26.89
CA LYS A 88 17.47 0.82 27.40
C LYS A 88 18.88 0.24 27.25
N ASP A 89 19.08 -1.01 27.64
CA ASP A 89 20.34 -1.74 27.46
C ASP A 89 20.71 -1.85 25.99
N PHE A 90 19.73 -2.17 25.12
CA PHE A 90 19.94 -2.24 23.68
C PHE A 90 20.39 -0.88 23.09
N LEU A 91 19.71 0.21 23.45
CA LEU A 91 20.07 1.56 23.02
C LEU A 91 21.45 1.99 23.53
N ALA A 92 21.78 1.66 24.78
CA ALA A 92 23.10 1.94 25.35
C ALA A 92 24.21 1.19 24.61
N ASN A 93 23.98 -0.07 24.24
CA ASN A 93 24.93 -0.87 23.46
C ASN A 93 25.08 -0.39 22.01
N ASN A 94 24.07 0.31 21.45
CA ASN A 94 24.08 0.86 20.10
C ASN A 94 24.32 2.37 20.06
N PHE A 95 24.85 2.95 21.14
CA PHE A 95 25.07 4.40 21.27
C PHE A 95 25.89 4.98 20.12
N ASP A 96 27.02 4.34 19.80
CA ASP A 96 27.92 4.80 18.73
C ASP A 96 27.27 4.67 17.34
N ALA A 97 26.43 3.65 17.12
CA ALA A 97 25.72 3.49 15.86
C ALA A 97 24.71 4.63 15.62
N ILE A 98 24.00 5.08 16.67
CA ILE A 98 23.11 6.25 16.60
C ILE A 98 23.93 7.51 16.31
N LYS A 99 25.09 7.66 16.97
CA LYS A 99 26.01 8.79 16.78
C LYS A 99 26.50 8.89 15.34
N ASP A 100 26.96 7.78 14.78
CA ASP A 100 27.44 7.72 13.41
C ASP A 100 26.35 8.08 12.39
N LEU A 101 25.13 7.56 12.57
CA LEU A 101 24.01 7.88 11.68
C LEU A 101 23.59 9.34 11.78
N TYR A 102 23.51 9.86 13.00
CA TYR A 102 23.16 11.26 13.23
C TYR A 102 24.18 12.21 12.59
N GLN A 103 25.48 11.91 12.68
CA GLN A 103 26.53 12.70 12.04
C GLN A 103 26.49 12.59 10.51
N LYS A 104 26.25 11.39 9.95
CA LYS A 104 26.11 11.18 8.49
C LYS A 104 24.96 11.97 7.90
N SER A 105 23.85 12.10 8.63
CA SER A 105 22.65 12.82 8.20
C SER A 105 22.74 14.36 8.24
N ASP A 106 23.88 14.92 8.69
CA ASP A 106 24.07 16.35 9.00
C ASP A 106 22.94 16.95 9.87
N CYS A 107 22.36 16.13 10.76
CA CYS A 107 21.28 16.59 11.62
C CYS A 107 21.82 17.52 12.71
N LYS A 108 21.27 18.74 12.81
CA LYS A 108 21.67 19.71 13.83
C LYS A 108 20.73 19.75 15.04
N ASN A 109 19.53 19.20 14.90
CA ASN A 109 18.49 19.30 15.92
C ASN A 109 18.56 18.14 16.93
N LEU A 110 19.18 18.38 18.09
CA LEU A 110 19.31 17.40 19.16
C LEU A 110 17.95 16.88 19.70
N ARG A 111 16.84 17.59 19.47
CA ARG A 111 15.49 17.07 19.83
C ARG A 111 15.14 15.80 19.05
N SER A 112 15.74 15.58 17.87
CA SER A 112 15.56 14.36 17.11
C SER A 112 16.09 13.13 17.87
N LEU A 113 17.15 13.26 18.67
CA LEU A 113 17.70 12.16 19.47
C LEU A 113 16.70 11.63 20.50
N ASN A 114 16.03 12.55 21.21
CA ASN A 114 14.99 12.18 22.16
C ASN A 114 13.85 11.44 21.46
N HIS A 115 13.50 11.89 20.26
CA HIS A 115 12.45 11.29 19.47
C HIS A 115 12.84 9.88 18.99
N ILE A 116 14.08 9.67 18.50
CA ILE A 116 14.59 8.33 18.13
C ILE A 116 14.46 7.37 19.32
N VAL A 117 14.95 7.77 20.49
CA VAL A 117 14.94 6.93 21.70
C VAL A 117 13.52 6.59 22.15
N LEU A 118 12.62 7.57 22.16
CA LEU A 118 11.22 7.36 22.57
C LEU A 118 10.46 6.47 21.59
N GLU A 119 10.58 6.72 20.28
CA GLU A 119 9.90 5.91 19.28
C GLU A 119 10.49 4.49 19.23
N PHE A 120 11.81 4.33 19.37
CA PHE A 120 12.40 2.99 19.47
C PHE A 120 11.84 2.22 20.67
N ALA A 121 11.79 2.84 21.85
CA ALA A 121 11.25 2.21 23.05
C ALA A 121 9.77 1.84 22.87
N ARG A 122 8.98 2.70 22.22
CA ARG A 122 7.57 2.47 21.92
C ARG A 122 7.39 1.30 20.94
N ILE A 123 8.19 1.23 19.88
CA ILE A 123 8.17 0.10 18.94
C ILE A 123 8.60 -1.18 19.65
N PHE A 124 9.70 -1.14 20.40
CA PHE A 124 10.25 -2.29 21.12
C PHE A 124 9.21 -2.95 22.05
N GLN A 125 8.41 -2.15 22.76
CA GLN A 125 7.33 -2.64 23.61
C GLN A 125 6.25 -3.42 22.85
N ALA A 126 5.99 -3.06 21.59
CA ALA A 126 5.01 -3.73 20.75
C ALA A 126 5.56 -4.96 20.02
N LEU A 127 6.89 -5.12 19.96
CA LEU A 127 7.52 -6.26 19.29
C LEU A 127 7.26 -7.57 20.05
N PRO A 128 7.02 -8.70 19.37
CA PRO A 128 6.99 -10.01 20.00
C PRO A 128 8.32 -10.37 20.68
N GLU A 129 8.28 -11.20 21.73
CA GLU A 129 9.47 -11.56 22.52
C GLU A 129 10.60 -12.16 21.68
N ARG A 130 10.27 -12.96 20.65
CA ARG A 130 11.25 -13.51 19.70
C ARG A 130 12.07 -12.42 18.99
N VAL A 131 11.45 -11.28 18.67
CA VAL A 131 12.12 -10.15 18.02
C VAL A 131 12.90 -9.32 19.03
N GLN A 132 12.35 -9.12 20.23
CA GLN A 132 13.04 -8.42 21.32
C GLN A 132 14.36 -9.09 21.74
N ASN A 133 14.51 -10.39 21.45
CA ASN A 133 15.73 -11.14 21.74
C ASN A 133 16.64 -11.32 20.50
N HIS A 134 16.29 -10.74 19.34
CA HIS A 134 17.07 -10.87 18.10
C HIS A 134 17.87 -9.58 17.82
N SER A 135 19.14 -9.56 18.21
CA SER A 135 19.98 -8.35 18.21
C SER A 135 20.15 -7.70 16.84
N GLU A 136 20.29 -8.51 15.78
CA GLU A 136 20.49 -7.99 14.42
C GLU A 136 19.22 -7.31 13.88
N ALA A 137 18.06 -7.91 14.14
CA ALA A 137 16.77 -7.38 13.69
C ALA A 137 16.47 -6.04 14.38
N LEU A 138 16.77 -5.96 15.69
CA LEU A 138 16.65 -4.71 16.45
C LEU A 138 17.64 -3.65 15.97
N THR A 139 18.83 -4.06 15.54
CA THR A 139 19.85 -3.14 15.02
C THR A 139 19.38 -2.51 13.72
N ASP A 140 18.90 -3.33 12.79
CA ASP A 140 18.43 -2.84 11.50
C ASP A 140 17.13 -2.02 11.65
N LEU A 141 16.24 -2.40 12.59
CA LEU A 141 15.08 -1.60 12.96
C LEU A 141 15.47 -0.23 13.53
N LEU A 142 16.47 -0.17 14.43
CA LEU A 142 16.96 1.09 14.99
C LEU A 142 17.60 1.97 13.91
N ARG A 143 18.37 1.38 13.01
CA ARG A 143 19.01 2.12 11.91
C ARG A 143 17.98 2.66 10.93
N ALA A 144 17.00 1.87 10.54
CA ALA A 144 15.90 2.30 9.67
C ALA A 144 15.07 3.42 10.33
N LEU A 145 14.67 3.25 11.60
CA LEU A 145 13.99 4.27 12.38
C LEU A 145 14.77 5.59 12.39
N THR A 146 16.07 5.51 12.69
CA THR A 146 16.94 6.68 12.79
C THR A 146 17.03 7.42 11.47
N ALA A 147 17.28 6.68 10.37
CA ALA A 147 17.35 7.26 9.03
C ALA A 147 16.04 7.94 8.64
N PHE A 148 14.92 7.22 8.66
CA PHE A 148 13.62 7.78 8.26
C PHE A 148 13.21 8.96 9.13
N LEU A 149 13.33 8.85 10.46
CA LEU A 149 12.90 9.91 11.36
C LEU A 149 13.70 11.20 11.14
N ILE A 150 15.02 11.10 10.97
CA ILE A 150 15.85 12.28 10.75
C ILE A 150 15.45 12.97 9.44
N GLU A 151 15.35 12.21 8.36
CA GLU A 151 15.10 12.73 7.01
C GLU A 151 13.71 13.35 6.90
N ILE A 152 12.70 12.74 7.54
CA ILE A 152 11.34 13.29 7.65
C ILE A 152 11.35 14.59 8.46
N ARG A 153 12.05 14.63 9.59
CA ARG A 153 12.11 15.83 10.45
C ARG A 153 12.89 16.98 9.82
N GLN A 154 13.85 16.70 8.94
CA GLN A 154 14.52 17.71 8.13
C GLN A 154 13.65 18.22 6.98
N GLY A 155 12.54 17.52 6.67
CA GLY A 155 11.65 17.84 5.56
C GLY A 155 12.20 17.44 4.19
N LYS A 156 13.20 16.54 4.16
CA LYS A 156 13.80 16.04 2.92
C LYS A 156 12.92 14.98 2.24
N ILE A 157 12.28 14.14 3.04
CA ILE A 157 11.30 13.14 2.58
C ILE A 157 10.00 13.28 3.38
N SER A 158 8.86 12.97 2.78
CA SER A 158 7.59 12.81 3.50
C SER A 158 7.29 11.34 3.77
N PRO A 159 6.39 11.00 4.71
CA PRO A 159 5.97 9.62 4.93
C PRO A 159 5.41 8.94 3.67
N LYS A 160 4.80 9.72 2.76
CA LYS A 160 4.24 9.21 1.51
C LYS A 160 5.33 8.83 0.50
N ASP A 161 6.52 9.41 0.60
CA ASP A 161 7.62 9.13 -0.31
C ASP A 161 8.34 7.82 0.02
N ILE A 162 8.13 7.25 1.22
CA ILE A 162 8.73 5.98 1.64
C ILE A 162 8.42 4.84 0.66
N GLU A 163 7.20 4.77 0.12
CA GLU A 163 6.84 3.73 -0.87
C GLU A 163 7.59 3.90 -2.21
N LYS A 164 7.92 5.15 -2.58
CA LYS A 164 8.66 5.46 -3.82
C LYS A 164 10.12 5.01 -3.76
N LEU A 165 10.69 4.86 -2.56
CA LEU A 165 12.09 4.44 -2.37
C LEU A 165 12.42 3.12 -3.06
N THR A 166 11.47 2.20 -3.17
CA THR A 166 11.64 0.94 -3.92
C THR A 166 12.08 1.19 -5.35
N THR A 167 11.35 2.06 -6.04
CA THR A 167 11.54 2.34 -7.46
C THR A 167 12.83 3.13 -7.67
N GLU A 168 13.09 4.10 -6.80
CA GLU A 168 14.35 4.85 -6.84
C GLU A 168 15.56 3.98 -6.51
N TYR A 169 15.42 3.01 -5.61
CA TYR A 169 16.47 2.04 -5.31
C TYR A 169 16.76 1.12 -6.50
N ALA A 170 15.72 0.67 -7.21
CA ALA A 170 15.87 -0.07 -8.45
C ALA A 170 16.64 0.73 -9.52
N ASN A 171 16.25 1.99 -9.71
CA ASN A 171 16.89 2.92 -10.64
C ASN A 171 18.35 3.20 -10.24
N PHE A 172 18.61 3.37 -8.95
CA PHE A 172 19.95 3.58 -8.41
C PHE A 172 20.87 2.39 -8.67
N LEU A 173 20.41 1.17 -8.36
CA LEU A 173 21.18 -0.05 -8.59
C LEU A 173 21.45 -0.30 -10.07
N SER A 174 20.46 -0.07 -10.94
CA SER A 174 20.63 -0.22 -12.39
C SER A 174 21.65 0.77 -12.96
N LYS A 175 21.57 2.06 -12.58
CA LYS A 175 22.56 3.07 -12.99
C LYS A 175 23.98 2.70 -12.54
N LYS A 176 24.14 2.22 -11.30
CA LYS A 176 25.45 1.82 -10.74
C LYS A 176 26.07 0.63 -11.47
N LEU A 177 25.25 -0.28 -12.01
CA LEU A 177 25.69 -1.46 -12.75
C LEU A 177 25.99 -1.18 -14.23
N PHE A 178 25.26 -0.26 -14.88
CA PHE A 178 25.32 -0.07 -16.33
C PHE A 178 25.98 1.24 -16.82
N SER A 179 26.23 2.25 -15.97
CA SER A 179 26.97 3.45 -16.37
C SER A 179 27.80 4.08 -15.23
N PRO A 180 29.07 3.65 -15.06
CA PRO A 180 29.97 4.25 -14.07
C PRO A 180 30.48 5.67 -14.43
N SER A 181 30.29 6.12 -15.68
CA SER A 181 31.00 7.27 -16.26
C SER A 181 30.26 8.61 -16.25
N ASP A 182 28.95 8.65 -15.99
CA ASP A 182 28.17 9.91 -16.02
C ASP A 182 27.70 10.34 -14.63
N ARG A 183 28.63 10.83 -13.81
CA ARG A 183 28.29 11.56 -12.57
C ARG A 183 27.92 13.03 -12.81
N ASN A 184 28.05 13.55 -14.04
CA ASN A 184 28.10 15.00 -14.27
C ASN A 184 26.94 15.62 -15.07
N ASP A 185 26.02 14.86 -15.67
CA ASP A 185 24.93 15.48 -16.45
C ASP A 185 23.67 15.67 -15.58
N ARG A 186 23.75 16.60 -14.61
CA ARG A 186 22.60 17.06 -13.82
C ARG A 186 21.85 18.14 -14.61
N ARG A 187 20.85 17.76 -15.41
CA ARG A 187 19.96 18.71 -16.10
C ARG A 187 18.74 19.05 -15.24
N LYS A 188 18.88 20.09 -14.42
CA LYS A 188 17.81 20.71 -13.62
C LYS A 188 16.50 20.91 -14.40
N ASN A 189 15.50 20.08 -14.11
CA ASN A 189 14.08 20.32 -14.39
C ASN A 189 13.32 20.54 -13.07
N GLU A 190 12.33 21.42 -13.05
CA GLU A 190 11.67 21.90 -11.82
C GLU A 190 10.84 20.85 -11.04
N ASN A 191 10.63 19.65 -11.60
CA ASN A 191 10.03 18.49 -10.91
C ASN A 191 11.07 17.57 -10.22
N GLU A 192 12.38 17.84 -10.32
CA GLU A 192 13.46 16.96 -9.84
C GLU A 192 13.73 17.02 -8.32
N ASN A 193 13.20 18.01 -7.60
CA ASN A 193 13.55 18.16 -6.17
C ASN A 193 13.12 16.97 -5.30
N GLU A 194 11.98 16.31 -5.58
CA GLU A 194 11.54 15.13 -4.82
C GLU A 194 12.39 13.88 -5.13
N GLU A 195 12.69 13.63 -6.41
CA GLU A 195 13.49 12.47 -6.85
C GLU A 195 14.95 12.60 -6.39
N ASP A 196 15.51 13.82 -6.38
CA ASP A 196 16.86 14.09 -5.89
C ASP A 196 17.02 13.75 -4.40
N HIS A 197 16.02 14.04 -3.56
CA HIS A 197 16.09 13.74 -2.12
C HIS A 197 15.98 12.24 -1.81
N LEU A 198 15.21 11.48 -2.60
CA LEU A 198 15.14 10.02 -2.43
C LEU A 198 16.43 9.33 -2.86
N LEU A 199 17.08 9.81 -3.92
CA LEU A 199 18.40 9.34 -4.31
C LEU A 199 19.47 9.72 -3.28
N GLU A 200 19.42 10.94 -2.72
CA GLU A 200 20.29 11.38 -1.62
C GLU A 200 20.12 10.47 -0.39
N PHE A 201 18.88 10.10 -0.05
CA PHE A 201 18.59 9.14 1.02
C PHE A 201 19.29 7.79 0.76
N ILE A 202 19.08 7.22 -0.44
CA ILE A 202 19.66 5.91 -0.81
C ILE A 202 21.20 5.94 -0.76
N ASP A 203 21.83 7.02 -1.22
CA ASP A 203 23.28 7.18 -1.20
C ASP A 203 23.83 7.39 0.22
N THR A 204 23.08 8.09 1.07
CA THR A 204 23.45 8.36 2.47
C THR A 204 23.34 7.11 3.35
N TYR A 205 22.36 6.24 3.07
CA TYR A 205 22.07 5.03 3.86
C TYR A 205 22.23 3.74 3.04
N PRO A 206 23.42 3.43 2.50
CA PRO A 206 23.63 2.30 1.59
C PRO A 206 23.48 0.92 2.25
N PHE A 207 23.44 0.87 3.58
CA PHE A 207 23.21 -0.35 4.34
C PHE A 207 21.72 -0.72 4.42
N LEU A 208 20.80 0.17 4.06
CA LEU A 208 19.38 -0.13 3.97
C LEU A 208 19.07 -0.64 2.56
N ASP A 209 18.79 -1.93 2.46
CA ASP A 209 18.19 -2.50 1.25
C ASP A 209 16.69 -2.17 1.22
N MET A 210 16.28 -1.29 0.31
CA MET A 210 14.88 -0.87 0.21
C MET A 210 13.94 -2.00 -0.19
N TYR A 211 14.45 -3.11 -0.74
CA TYR A 211 13.62 -4.28 -1.03
C TYR A 211 13.33 -5.15 0.20
N SER A 212 14.18 -5.09 1.23
CA SER A 212 14.17 -6.02 2.37
C SER A 212 14.23 -5.32 3.74
N VAL A 213 14.02 -4.00 3.78
CA VAL A 213 14.02 -3.21 5.01
C VAL A 213 13.03 -3.78 6.03
N PHE A 214 13.44 -3.75 7.31
CA PHE A 214 12.67 -4.29 8.42
C PHE A 214 12.28 -3.21 9.45
N PRO A 215 10.99 -3.08 9.83
CA PRO A 215 9.81 -3.64 9.17
C PRO A 215 9.61 -3.12 7.74
N SER A 216 8.58 -3.58 7.02
CA SER A 216 8.32 -3.23 5.62
C SER A 216 8.19 -1.72 5.39
N LEU A 217 8.43 -1.25 4.16
CA LEU A 217 8.21 0.16 3.78
C LEU A 217 6.76 0.61 4.01
N THR A 218 5.79 -0.30 3.81
CA THR A 218 4.36 -0.06 4.11
C THR A 218 4.14 0.18 5.59
N TRP A 219 4.78 -0.61 6.45
CA TRP A 219 4.74 -0.41 7.89
C TRP A 219 5.34 0.95 8.28
N TRP A 220 6.52 1.30 7.76
CA TRP A 220 7.17 2.59 8.03
C TRP A 220 6.34 3.78 7.59
N LYS A 221 5.72 3.72 6.42
CA LYS A 221 4.77 4.75 5.96
C LYS A 221 3.62 4.92 6.95
N ARG A 222 2.93 3.84 7.34
CA ARG A 222 1.81 3.91 8.30
C ARG A 222 2.27 4.47 9.65
N PHE A 223 3.44 4.04 10.12
CA PHE A 223 4.04 4.51 11.35
C PHE A 223 4.28 6.03 11.34
N PHE A 224 4.92 6.57 10.30
CA PHE A 224 5.23 8.01 10.23
C PHE A 224 4.06 8.89 9.78
N ASP A 225 3.14 8.38 8.97
CA ASP A 225 1.99 9.15 8.47
C ASP A 225 0.85 9.22 9.50
N GLN A 226 0.56 8.10 10.17
CA GLN A 226 -0.59 7.96 11.07
C GLN A 226 -0.19 7.87 12.55
N GLY A 227 1.10 7.70 12.84
CA GLY A 227 1.57 7.41 14.19
C GLY A 227 1.14 6.02 14.69
N ALA A 228 0.70 5.11 13.81
CA ALA A 228 0.15 3.81 14.19
C ALA A 228 1.23 2.73 14.24
N ILE A 229 1.17 1.87 15.26
CA ILE A 229 1.91 0.60 15.28
C ILE A 229 0.96 -0.47 14.75
N ASP A 230 1.09 -0.79 13.48
CA ASP A 230 0.27 -1.79 12.81
C ASP A 230 0.81 -3.18 13.15
N LEU A 231 0.13 -3.90 14.04
CA LEU A 231 0.58 -5.21 14.54
C LEU A 231 0.41 -6.31 13.48
N GLU A 232 -0.60 -6.21 12.61
CA GLU A 232 -0.83 -7.20 11.55
C GLU A 232 0.28 -7.10 10.49
N GLU A 233 0.54 -5.88 10.02
CA GLU A 233 1.61 -5.61 9.06
C GLU A 233 3.01 -5.88 9.63
N LEU A 234 3.20 -5.66 10.94
CA LEU A 234 4.44 -6.00 11.64
C LEU A 234 4.67 -7.51 11.66
N GLU A 235 3.65 -8.30 11.99
CA GLU A 235 3.76 -9.77 12.02
C GLU A 235 4.03 -10.33 10.62
N LEU A 236 3.39 -9.76 9.58
CA LEU A 236 3.73 -10.08 8.18
C LEU A 236 5.21 -9.78 7.89
N SER A 237 5.69 -8.59 8.26
CA SER A 237 7.10 -8.20 8.10
C SER A 237 8.06 -9.13 8.84
N ILE A 238 7.70 -9.61 10.02
CA ILE A 238 8.50 -10.57 10.79
C ILE A 238 8.57 -11.90 10.04
N SER A 239 7.43 -12.42 9.60
CA SER A 239 7.34 -13.71 8.91
C SER A 239 8.07 -13.75 7.56
N SER A 240 8.17 -12.61 6.86
CA SER A 240 8.84 -12.50 5.56
C SER A 240 10.31 -12.07 5.66
N SER A 241 10.79 -11.71 6.86
CA SER A 241 12.15 -11.21 7.06
C SER A 241 13.22 -12.30 6.98
N LYS A 242 14.47 -11.88 6.77
CA LYS A 242 15.63 -12.78 6.82
C LYS A 242 15.94 -13.34 8.21
N TYR A 243 15.43 -12.72 9.28
CA TYR A 243 15.80 -13.05 10.66
C TYR A 243 15.00 -14.22 11.25
N PHE A 244 13.81 -14.50 10.73
CA PHE A 244 12.88 -15.49 11.30
C PHE A 244 12.49 -16.57 10.29
N GLN A 245 13.49 -17.07 9.55
CA GLN A 245 13.31 -18.21 8.66
C GLN A 245 13.50 -19.52 9.42
N ASP A 246 12.57 -20.46 9.26
CA ASP A 246 12.62 -21.79 9.85
C ASP A 246 12.22 -22.88 8.85
N GLU A 247 12.06 -24.14 9.30
CA GLU A 247 11.65 -25.25 8.43
C GLU A 247 10.27 -25.04 7.77
N SER A 248 9.39 -24.23 8.38
CA SER A 248 8.05 -23.93 7.88
C SER A 248 8.04 -22.79 6.84
N THR A 249 9.09 -21.97 6.78
CA THR A 249 9.21 -20.89 5.80
C THR A 249 9.26 -21.46 4.37
N PRO A 250 8.40 -21.01 3.44
CA PRO A 250 8.40 -21.47 2.06
C PRO A 250 9.77 -21.34 1.39
N ASN A 251 10.18 -22.34 0.61
CA ASN A 251 11.50 -22.35 -0.02
C ASN A 251 11.72 -21.11 -0.91
N TRP A 252 10.70 -20.67 -1.65
CA TRP A 252 10.80 -19.48 -2.51
C TRP A 252 11.12 -18.21 -1.71
N MET A 253 10.63 -18.12 -0.47
CA MET A 253 10.88 -16.99 0.42
C MET A 253 12.31 -17.03 0.96
N LYS A 254 12.82 -18.21 1.31
CA LYS A 254 14.25 -18.41 1.63
C LYS A 254 15.14 -18.01 0.45
N LEU A 255 14.78 -18.43 -0.76
CA LEU A 255 15.53 -18.13 -1.99
C LEU A 255 15.48 -16.64 -2.33
N TRP A 256 14.40 -15.94 -1.97
CA TRP A 256 14.32 -14.50 -2.16
C TRP A 256 15.43 -13.75 -1.42
N HIS A 257 15.82 -14.24 -0.23
CA HIS A 257 16.95 -13.74 0.57
C HIS A 257 18.30 -14.37 0.15
N PHE A 258 18.48 -14.64 -1.15
CA PHE A 258 19.68 -15.33 -1.68
C PHE A 258 21.02 -14.68 -1.31
N SER A 259 21.05 -13.38 -1.00
CA SER A 259 22.29 -12.68 -0.62
C SER A 259 22.89 -13.17 0.69
N GLU A 260 22.11 -13.87 1.51
CA GLU A 260 22.52 -14.43 2.80
C GLU A 260 22.91 -15.92 2.69
N LEU A 261 22.74 -16.54 1.52
CA LEU A 261 22.99 -17.97 1.30
C LEU A 261 24.46 -18.24 0.92
N SER A 262 24.98 -19.40 1.34
CA SER A 262 26.20 -19.96 0.77
C SER A 262 25.96 -20.51 -0.64
N ASP A 263 27.03 -20.75 -1.41
CA ASP A 263 26.92 -21.36 -2.74
C ASP A 263 26.26 -22.76 -2.66
N GLU A 264 26.62 -23.54 -1.64
CA GLU A 264 26.02 -24.86 -1.41
C GLU A 264 24.52 -24.77 -1.05
N ASP A 265 24.14 -23.88 -0.14
CA ASP A 265 22.74 -23.70 0.27
C ASP A 265 21.88 -23.17 -0.89
N PHE A 266 22.44 -22.25 -1.70
CA PHE A 266 21.78 -21.73 -2.88
C PHE A 266 21.50 -22.85 -3.89
N GLU A 267 22.51 -23.66 -4.22
CA GLU A 267 22.36 -24.76 -5.19
C GLU A 267 21.37 -25.83 -4.72
N GLU A 268 21.37 -26.18 -3.43
CA GLU A 268 20.37 -27.10 -2.86
C GLU A 268 18.96 -26.51 -2.98
N LEU A 269 18.79 -25.26 -2.58
CA LEU A 269 17.49 -24.60 -2.51
C LEU A 269 16.89 -24.34 -3.89
N ILE A 270 17.70 -23.86 -4.84
CA ILE A 270 17.23 -23.61 -6.21
C ILE A 270 16.87 -24.92 -6.92
N THR A 271 17.63 -26.00 -6.68
CA THR A 271 17.32 -27.32 -7.25
C THR A 271 15.97 -27.84 -6.74
N LYS A 272 15.70 -27.67 -5.44
CA LYS A 272 14.42 -28.06 -4.84
C LYS A 272 13.25 -27.26 -5.42
N ILE A 273 13.39 -25.93 -5.50
CA ILE A 273 12.35 -25.06 -6.08
C ILE A 273 12.14 -25.36 -7.56
N GLU A 274 13.20 -25.62 -8.32
CA GLU A 274 13.08 -26.00 -9.73
C GLU A 274 12.32 -27.32 -9.89
N GLN A 275 12.56 -28.31 -9.02
CA GLN A 275 11.79 -29.56 -9.03
C GLN A 275 10.31 -29.31 -8.70
N ASP A 276 10.02 -28.58 -7.61
CA ASP A 276 8.65 -28.25 -7.22
C ASP A 276 7.91 -27.46 -8.33
N TYR A 277 8.64 -26.59 -9.05
CA TYR A 277 8.10 -25.82 -10.17
C TYR A 277 7.84 -26.70 -11.40
N ARG A 278 8.75 -27.63 -11.73
CA ARG A 278 8.52 -28.60 -12.81
C ARG A 278 7.32 -29.50 -12.52
N ASP A 279 7.15 -29.88 -11.26
CA ASP A 279 6.03 -30.73 -10.81
C ASP A 279 4.71 -29.95 -10.65
N ARG A 280 4.69 -28.65 -11.00
CA ARG A 280 3.52 -27.76 -10.93
C ARG A 280 2.92 -27.69 -9.52
N ILE A 281 3.75 -27.71 -8.47
CA ILE A 281 3.27 -27.76 -7.08
C ILE A 281 2.60 -26.44 -6.68
N PHE A 282 3.18 -25.30 -7.06
CA PHE A 282 2.66 -23.97 -6.71
C PHE A 282 1.34 -23.65 -7.44
N SER A 283 0.37 -23.11 -6.70
CA SER A 283 -0.88 -22.57 -7.24
C SER A 283 -1.16 -21.12 -6.82
N ASP A 284 -0.44 -20.62 -5.81
CA ASP A 284 -0.52 -19.23 -5.41
C ASP A 284 0.16 -18.35 -6.46
N ILE A 285 -0.60 -17.38 -6.98
CA ILE A 285 -0.15 -16.53 -8.10
C ILE A 285 1.00 -15.61 -7.69
N GLY A 286 1.00 -15.12 -6.44
CA GLY A 286 2.08 -14.31 -5.89
C GLY A 286 3.38 -15.11 -5.76
N GLU A 287 3.30 -16.35 -5.28
CA GLU A 287 4.46 -17.26 -5.17
C GLU A 287 5.07 -17.59 -6.53
N ILE A 288 4.23 -17.94 -7.52
CA ILE A 288 4.68 -18.21 -8.90
C ILE A 288 5.36 -16.96 -9.47
N THR A 289 4.76 -15.78 -9.29
CA THR A 289 5.32 -14.52 -9.79
C THR A 289 6.69 -14.21 -9.18
N HIS A 290 6.89 -14.50 -7.89
CA HIS A 290 8.21 -14.38 -7.24
C HIS A 290 9.23 -15.35 -7.81
N ILE A 291 8.86 -16.62 -8.00
CA ILE A 291 9.77 -17.65 -8.53
C ILE A 291 10.24 -17.27 -9.94
N VAL A 292 9.34 -16.81 -10.81
CA VAL A 292 9.69 -16.34 -12.17
C VAL A 292 10.66 -15.15 -12.11
N GLY A 293 10.37 -14.15 -11.26
CA GLY A 293 11.27 -13.01 -11.07
C GLY A 293 12.67 -13.40 -10.58
N LEU A 294 12.76 -14.34 -9.64
CA LEU A 294 14.03 -14.87 -9.13
C LEU A 294 14.80 -15.63 -10.21
N PHE A 295 14.13 -16.52 -10.96
CA PHE A 295 14.76 -17.23 -12.08
C PHE A 295 15.31 -16.28 -13.14
N LEU A 296 14.56 -15.23 -13.52
CA LEU A 296 15.03 -14.21 -14.46
C LEU A 296 16.26 -13.47 -13.92
N ARG A 297 16.26 -13.13 -12.62
CA ARG A 297 17.40 -12.46 -11.95
C ARG A 297 18.65 -13.33 -11.99
N PHE A 298 18.53 -14.61 -11.65
CA PHE A 298 19.66 -15.54 -11.61
C PHE A 298 20.17 -15.91 -13.00
N SER A 299 19.27 -16.00 -13.99
CA SER A 299 19.63 -16.16 -15.40
C SER A 299 20.44 -14.96 -15.90
N LYS A 300 19.99 -13.73 -15.60
CA LYS A 300 20.70 -12.49 -15.93
C LYS A 300 22.08 -12.40 -15.27
N ALA A 301 22.21 -12.89 -14.03
CA ALA A 301 23.48 -12.94 -13.31
C ALA A 301 24.41 -14.07 -13.79
N GLY A 302 23.92 -15.01 -14.61
CA GLY A 302 24.71 -16.15 -15.10
C GLY A 302 24.91 -17.27 -14.08
N ILE A 303 24.19 -17.23 -12.95
CA ILE A 303 24.23 -18.26 -11.88
C ILE A 303 23.09 -19.27 -11.98
N TYR A 304 22.26 -19.16 -13.02
CA TYR A 304 21.21 -20.13 -13.33
C TYR A 304 21.29 -20.53 -14.80
N LYS A 305 21.21 -21.84 -15.06
CA LYS A 305 21.54 -22.43 -16.38
C LYS A 305 20.51 -22.09 -17.47
N ARG A 306 19.28 -21.80 -17.10
CA ARG A 306 18.18 -21.56 -18.04
C ARG A 306 18.28 -20.14 -18.60
N SER A 307 18.04 -19.97 -19.90
CA SER A 307 17.97 -18.64 -20.49
C SER A 307 16.67 -17.94 -20.07
N LYS A 308 16.65 -16.60 -20.12
CA LYS A 308 15.42 -15.82 -19.85
C LYS A 308 14.24 -16.25 -20.72
N LYS A 309 14.51 -16.58 -21.99
CA LYS A 309 13.52 -17.09 -22.93
C LYS A 309 12.97 -18.45 -22.47
N ASP A 310 13.83 -19.39 -22.08
CA ASP A 310 13.39 -20.71 -21.59
C ASP A 310 12.56 -20.59 -20.31
N ILE A 311 12.86 -19.60 -19.47
CA ILE A 311 12.09 -19.32 -18.25
C ILE A 311 10.71 -18.77 -18.62
N LEU A 312 10.64 -17.80 -19.52
CA LEU A 312 9.37 -17.24 -19.99
C LEU A 312 8.48 -18.30 -20.64
N ASP A 313 9.02 -19.07 -21.59
CA ASP A 313 8.27 -20.11 -22.32
C ASP A 313 7.69 -21.17 -21.37
N ASP A 314 8.46 -21.62 -20.37
CA ASP A 314 7.97 -22.58 -19.36
C ASP A 314 7.01 -21.93 -18.36
N SER A 315 7.15 -20.65 -18.05
CA SER A 315 6.21 -19.95 -17.16
C SER A 315 4.85 -19.75 -17.83
N ILE A 316 4.81 -19.48 -19.13
CA ILE A 316 3.59 -19.51 -19.95
C ILE A 316 2.98 -20.91 -19.93
N SER A 317 3.78 -21.95 -20.18
CA SER A 317 3.34 -23.35 -20.12
C SER A 317 2.79 -23.75 -18.74
N TYR A 318 3.41 -23.24 -17.67
CA TYR A 318 2.96 -23.46 -16.29
C TYR A 318 1.55 -22.89 -16.09
N VAL A 319 1.31 -21.66 -16.54
CA VAL A 319 -0.01 -21.02 -16.44
C VAL A 319 -1.06 -21.81 -17.25
N ASP A 320 -0.70 -22.27 -18.44
CA ASP A 320 -1.54 -23.16 -19.25
C ASP A 320 -1.87 -24.48 -18.53
N ASP A 321 -0.90 -25.09 -17.86
CA ASP A 321 -1.11 -26.32 -17.08
C ASP A 321 -2.04 -26.09 -15.89
N LEU A 322 -1.89 -24.96 -15.18
CA LEU A 322 -2.81 -24.57 -14.11
C LEU A 322 -4.23 -24.34 -14.64
N LYS A 323 -4.36 -23.70 -15.81
CA LYS A 323 -5.66 -23.51 -16.47
C LYS A 323 -6.30 -24.86 -16.82
N ARG A 324 -5.56 -25.75 -17.50
CA ARG A 324 -6.04 -27.09 -17.90
C ARG A 324 -6.43 -27.97 -16.71
N SER A 325 -5.77 -27.79 -15.57
CA SER A 325 -6.06 -28.54 -14.34
C SER A 325 -7.08 -27.85 -13.43
N SER A 326 -7.71 -26.75 -13.87
CA SER A 326 -8.67 -25.95 -13.08
C SER A 326 -8.11 -25.47 -11.73
N ARG A 327 -6.78 -25.28 -11.65
CA ARG A 327 -6.06 -24.77 -10.48
C ARG A 327 -5.68 -23.30 -10.60
N LEU A 328 -5.88 -22.70 -11.78
CA LEU A 328 -5.64 -21.29 -12.00
C LEU A 328 -6.78 -20.46 -11.41
N GLU A 329 -6.47 -19.61 -10.44
CA GLU A 329 -7.45 -18.74 -9.81
C GLU A 329 -7.98 -17.67 -10.80
N PRO A 330 -9.31 -17.51 -10.96
CA PRO A 330 -9.89 -16.55 -11.88
C PRO A 330 -9.69 -15.09 -11.44
N LEU A 331 -9.54 -14.18 -12.41
CA LEU A 331 -9.41 -12.75 -12.17
C LEU A 331 -10.62 -11.98 -12.73
N PRO A 332 -11.49 -11.39 -11.87
CA PRO A 332 -12.59 -10.55 -12.33
C PRO A 332 -12.10 -9.35 -13.14
N GLN A 333 -12.87 -8.93 -14.16
CA GLN A 333 -12.40 -7.92 -15.10
C GLN A 333 -12.12 -6.54 -14.47
N HIS A 334 -12.86 -6.18 -13.43
CA HIS A 334 -12.75 -4.89 -12.72
C HIS A 334 -11.67 -4.88 -11.64
N VAL A 335 -11.14 -6.05 -11.26
CA VAL A 335 -10.10 -6.15 -10.21
C VAL A 335 -8.72 -5.95 -10.85
N PRO A 336 -7.94 -4.96 -10.40
CA PRO A 336 -6.54 -4.82 -10.79
C PRO A 336 -5.72 -6.05 -10.39
N PHE A 337 -4.75 -6.44 -11.24
CA PHE A 337 -3.91 -7.61 -10.98
C PHE A 337 -3.25 -7.57 -9.59
N TYR A 338 -2.65 -6.44 -9.21
CA TYR A 338 -1.94 -6.33 -7.93
C TYR A 338 -2.88 -6.49 -6.74
N GLU A 339 -4.06 -5.88 -6.79
CA GLU A 339 -5.07 -6.05 -5.74
C GLU A 339 -5.52 -7.52 -5.64
N SER A 340 -5.68 -8.20 -6.77
CA SER A 340 -6.14 -9.60 -6.81
C SER A 340 -5.21 -10.60 -6.13
N ILE A 341 -3.91 -10.30 -6.06
CA ILE A 341 -2.94 -11.18 -5.40
C ILE A 341 -2.57 -10.66 -4.01
N GLY A 342 -3.27 -9.65 -3.49
CA GLY A 342 -2.91 -8.99 -2.24
C GLY A 342 -1.58 -8.23 -2.32
N SER A 343 -1.17 -7.83 -3.53
CA SER A 343 0.06 -7.06 -3.76
C SER A 343 -0.21 -5.57 -3.69
N THR A 344 0.62 -4.84 -2.94
CA THR A 344 0.60 -3.37 -2.92
C THR A 344 1.89 -2.86 -3.56
N SER A 345 1.80 -2.05 -4.60
CA SER A 345 2.97 -1.40 -5.25
C SER A 345 4.09 -2.38 -5.70
N GLY A 346 3.71 -3.59 -6.11
CA GLY A 346 4.64 -4.64 -6.57
C GLY A 346 5.30 -5.46 -5.45
N TYR A 347 4.70 -5.45 -4.25
CA TYR A 347 5.10 -6.28 -3.11
C TYR A 347 4.05 -7.35 -2.86
N TYR A 348 4.49 -8.60 -2.69
CA TYR A 348 3.64 -9.68 -2.20
C TYR A 348 4.30 -10.29 -0.96
N ARG A 349 3.54 -10.38 0.14
CA ARG A 349 4.03 -10.75 1.47
C ARG A 349 5.28 -9.96 1.88
N ASN A 350 5.24 -8.64 1.70
CA ASN A 350 6.32 -7.70 2.02
C ASN A 350 7.65 -7.92 1.30
N LEU A 351 7.65 -8.73 0.23
CA LEU A 351 8.80 -8.95 -0.63
C LEU A 351 8.50 -8.37 -2.01
N ALA A 352 9.41 -7.53 -2.51
CA ALA A 352 9.29 -6.95 -3.83
C ALA A 352 9.51 -8.01 -4.92
N PHE A 353 8.75 -7.95 -6.00
CA PHE A 353 9.00 -8.80 -7.17
C PHE A 353 10.33 -8.44 -7.85
N GLN A 354 11.16 -9.46 -8.08
CA GLN A 354 12.47 -9.33 -8.72
C GLN A 354 12.34 -9.18 -10.24
N GLU A 355 13.24 -8.38 -10.84
CA GLU A 355 13.26 -8.10 -12.30
C GLU A 355 11.90 -7.59 -12.86
N ARG A 356 11.06 -6.96 -12.02
CA ARG A 356 9.70 -6.53 -12.40
C ARG A 356 9.63 -5.53 -13.57
N GLU A 357 10.73 -4.82 -13.83
CA GLU A 357 10.86 -3.82 -14.91
C GLU A 357 11.37 -4.45 -16.22
N THR A 358 11.67 -5.75 -16.25
CA THR A 358 12.14 -6.43 -17.47
C THR A 358 11.01 -6.72 -18.44
N GLU A 359 11.35 -6.80 -19.73
CA GLU A 359 10.40 -7.16 -20.78
C GLU A 359 9.82 -8.55 -20.55
N GLU A 360 10.66 -9.53 -20.21
CA GLU A 360 10.24 -10.92 -20.00
C GLU A 360 9.28 -11.06 -18.81
N PHE A 361 9.55 -10.35 -17.71
CA PHE A 361 8.66 -10.37 -16.55
C PHE A 361 7.30 -9.73 -16.87
N ASN A 362 7.30 -8.61 -17.60
CA ASN A 362 6.07 -7.93 -18.00
C ASN A 362 5.25 -8.75 -19.02
N GLU A 363 5.91 -9.49 -19.91
CA GLU A 363 5.25 -10.41 -20.83
C GLU A 363 4.58 -11.56 -20.06
N PHE A 364 5.30 -12.21 -19.14
CA PHE A 364 4.74 -13.24 -18.26
C PHE A 364 3.54 -12.70 -17.47
N ARG A 365 3.67 -11.53 -16.84
CA ARG A 365 2.60 -10.90 -16.05
C ARG A 365 1.35 -10.64 -16.91
N SER A 366 1.53 -10.09 -18.10
CA SER A 366 0.43 -9.80 -19.03
C SER A 366 -0.28 -11.07 -19.48
N TYR A 367 0.48 -12.13 -19.77
CA TYR A 367 -0.07 -13.43 -20.13
C TYR A 367 -0.85 -14.07 -18.98
N LEU A 368 -0.26 -14.10 -17.78
CA LEU A 368 -0.90 -14.60 -16.56
C LEU A 368 -2.21 -13.86 -16.26
N GLU A 369 -2.20 -12.53 -16.37
CA GLU A 369 -3.41 -11.71 -16.20
C GLU A 369 -4.49 -12.10 -17.22
N SER A 370 -4.12 -12.19 -18.50
CA SER A 370 -5.03 -12.58 -19.59
C SER A 370 -5.65 -13.96 -19.35
N ALA A 371 -4.82 -14.97 -19.03
CA ALA A 371 -5.27 -16.33 -18.79
C ALA A 371 -6.25 -16.41 -17.60
N ARG A 372 -5.99 -15.69 -16.51
CA ARG A 372 -6.90 -15.63 -15.36
C ARG A 372 -8.23 -14.94 -15.70
N ARG A 373 -8.21 -13.91 -16.56
CA ARG A 373 -9.44 -13.24 -17.05
C ARG A 373 -10.24 -14.15 -17.98
N GLU A 374 -9.57 -14.98 -18.76
CA GLU A 374 -10.20 -15.99 -19.60
C GLU A 374 -10.88 -17.06 -18.73
N VAL A 375 -10.20 -17.61 -17.72
CA VAL A 375 -10.79 -18.56 -16.76
C VAL A 375 -12.00 -17.95 -16.04
N TYR A 376 -11.92 -16.68 -15.64
CA TYR A 376 -13.06 -15.98 -15.07
C TYR A 376 -14.25 -15.96 -16.03
N SER A 377 -14.01 -15.61 -17.30
CA SER A 377 -15.04 -15.51 -18.34
C SER A 377 -15.65 -16.87 -18.71
N GLU A 378 -14.82 -17.92 -18.83
CA GLU A 378 -15.23 -19.31 -19.07
C GLU A 378 -16.10 -19.85 -17.93
N GLY A 379 -15.92 -19.36 -16.70
CA GLY A 379 -16.72 -19.73 -15.53
C GLY A 379 -18.06 -19.01 -15.39
N ILE A 380 -18.31 -17.92 -16.15
CA ILE A 380 -19.55 -17.13 -16.04
C ILE A 380 -20.81 -17.95 -16.39
N PRO A 381 -20.84 -18.78 -17.46
CA PRO A 381 -22.03 -19.57 -17.78
C PRO A 381 -22.47 -20.50 -16.64
N GLN A 382 -21.52 -21.15 -15.95
CA GLN A 382 -21.84 -22.00 -14.79
C GLN A 382 -22.38 -21.17 -13.63
N LYS A 383 -21.74 -20.04 -13.32
CA LYS A 383 -22.20 -19.10 -12.29
C LYS A 383 -23.60 -18.55 -12.59
N ALA A 384 -23.96 -18.35 -13.86
CA ALA A 384 -25.29 -17.93 -14.26
C ALA A 384 -26.35 -19.01 -13.97
N GLN A 385 -26.00 -20.30 -14.08
CA GLN A 385 -26.87 -21.41 -13.69
C GLN A 385 -27.07 -21.46 -12.17
N GLU A 386 -26.00 -21.32 -11.39
CA GLU A 386 -26.08 -21.23 -9.92
C GLU A 386 -26.94 -20.03 -9.48
N LEU A 387 -26.79 -18.89 -10.16
CA LEU A 387 -27.59 -17.69 -9.93
C LEU A 387 -29.08 -17.96 -10.19
N LEU A 388 -29.43 -18.75 -11.20
CA LEU A 388 -30.81 -19.17 -11.47
C LEU A 388 -31.38 -20.07 -10.35
N GLU A 389 -30.56 -20.87 -9.68
CA GLU A 389 -30.97 -21.64 -8.50
C GLU A 389 -31.26 -20.72 -7.31
N PHE A 390 -30.39 -19.74 -7.05
CA PHE A 390 -30.62 -18.73 -6.01
C PHE A 390 -31.88 -17.91 -6.28
N MET A 391 -32.17 -17.58 -7.55
CA MET A 391 -33.41 -16.90 -7.93
C MET A 391 -34.66 -17.63 -7.40
N CYS A 392 -34.63 -18.96 -7.31
CA CYS A 392 -35.77 -19.76 -6.85
C CYS A 392 -35.76 -20.02 -5.33
N ASN A 393 -34.57 -20.17 -4.75
CA ASN A 393 -34.40 -20.64 -3.36
C ASN A 393 -34.06 -19.54 -2.36
N ASP A 394 -33.46 -18.42 -2.82
CA ASP A 394 -33.00 -17.29 -2.01
C ASP A 394 -33.01 -15.99 -2.84
N ILE A 395 -34.21 -15.43 -3.00
CA ILE A 395 -34.45 -14.16 -3.73
C ILE A 395 -33.61 -12.99 -3.17
N PRO A 396 -33.49 -12.80 -1.84
CA PRO A 396 -32.59 -11.78 -1.29
C PRO A 396 -31.13 -11.94 -1.70
N LYS A 397 -30.60 -13.17 -1.76
CA LYS A 397 -29.24 -13.43 -2.24
C LYS A 397 -29.10 -13.10 -3.72
N PHE A 398 -30.04 -13.55 -4.56
CA PHE A 398 -30.07 -13.18 -5.98
C PHE A 398 -30.00 -11.66 -6.17
N HIS A 399 -30.80 -10.89 -5.43
CA HIS A 399 -30.76 -9.42 -5.45
C HIS A 399 -29.38 -8.85 -5.12
N ARG A 400 -28.77 -9.30 -4.01
CA ARG A 400 -27.43 -8.86 -3.57
C ARG A 400 -26.37 -9.14 -4.63
N MET A 401 -26.49 -10.26 -5.35
CA MET A 401 -25.53 -10.65 -6.36
C MET A 401 -25.63 -9.86 -7.67
N ILE A 402 -26.81 -9.36 -8.07
CA ILE A 402 -26.97 -8.68 -9.38
C ILE A 402 -27.15 -7.16 -9.31
N CYS A 403 -27.45 -6.59 -8.15
CA CYS A 403 -27.75 -5.16 -7.99
C CYS A 403 -26.68 -4.44 -7.19
N TYR A 404 -26.24 -3.28 -7.69
CA TYR A 404 -25.18 -2.45 -7.09
C TYR A 404 -25.53 -1.93 -5.68
N ASP A 405 -26.77 -1.49 -5.46
CA ASP A 405 -27.22 -0.86 -4.21
C ASP A 405 -27.45 -1.82 -3.04
N SER A 406 -27.09 -3.09 -3.20
CA SER A 406 -27.38 -4.12 -2.21
C SER A 406 -26.06 -4.65 -1.63
N PRO A 407 -25.75 -4.38 -0.35
CA PRO A 407 -24.48 -4.82 0.24
C PRO A 407 -24.40 -6.35 0.22
N LEU A 408 -23.30 -6.89 -0.28
CA LEU A 408 -23.02 -8.33 -0.28
C LEU A 408 -22.87 -8.83 1.16
N GLY A 409 -23.44 -10.00 1.46
CA GLY A 409 -23.17 -10.75 2.68
C GLY A 409 -21.78 -11.39 2.63
N GLN A 410 -21.23 -11.73 3.80
CA GLN A 410 -19.90 -12.37 3.92
C GLN A 410 -19.78 -13.67 3.09
N ASP A 411 -20.89 -14.37 2.85
CA ASP A 411 -20.94 -15.66 2.14
C ASP A 411 -21.44 -15.56 0.67
N ASP A 412 -21.67 -14.35 0.15
CA ASP A 412 -22.29 -14.18 -1.17
C ASP A 412 -21.32 -14.30 -2.35
N GLY A 413 -20.00 -14.29 -2.10
CA GLY A 413 -18.98 -14.27 -3.15
C GLY A 413 -18.91 -12.93 -3.90
N PRO A 414 -18.16 -12.83 -5.02
CA PRO A 414 -18.10 -11.60 -5.79
C PRO A 414 -19.46 -11.31 -6.45
N GLY A 415 -19.94 -10.08 -6.31
CA GLY A 415 -21.14 -9.62 -7.00
C GLY A 415 -20.96 -9.58 -8.52
N TYR A 416 -22.06 -9.74 -9.25
CA TYR A 416 -22.16 -9.68 -10.71
C TYR A 416 -22.84 -8.38 -11.20
N HIS A 417 -22.82 -7.31 -10.39
CA HIS A 417 -23.50 -6.05 -10.70
C HIS A 417 -22.97 -5.35 -11.96
N GLU A 418 -21.73 -5.64 -12.37
CA GLU A 418 -21.11 -5.10 -13.58
C GLU A 418 -20.84 -6.14 -14.68
N GLU A 419 -21.11 -7.41 -14.40
CA GLU A 419 -20.85 -8.52 -15.32
C GLU A 419 -22.15 -8.93 -16.01
N PRO A 420 -22.18 -9.13 -17.35
CA PRO A 420 -23.39 -9.46 -18.10
C PRO A 420 -23.84 -10.93 -17.92
N VAL A 421 -23.90 -11.39 -16.66
CA VAL A 421 -24.17 -12.78 -16.25
C VAL A 421 -25.55 -13.26 -16.72
N LEU A 422 -26.56 -12.38 -16.80
CA LEU A 422 -27.91 -12.76 -17.20
C LEU A 422 -27.98 -13.17 -18.67
N ASN A 423 -27.05 -12.69 -19.51
CA ASN A 423 -26.98 -13.05 -20.93
C ASN A 423 -26.74 -14.56 -21.15
N TYR A 424 -26.21 -15.25 -20.14
CA TYR A 424 -25.95 -16.70 -20.17
C TYR A 424 -27.11 -17.55 -19.66
N ILE A 425 -28.21 -16.92 -19.21
CA ILE A 425 -29.43 -17.62 -18.80
C ILE A 425 -30.36 -17.71 -19.99
N GLU A 426 -30.90 -18.89 -20.28
CA GLU A 426 -31.89 -19.03 -21.35
C GLU A 426 -33.17 -18.22 -21.03
N PRO A 427 -33.62 -17.30 -21.90
CA PRO A 427 -34.79 -16.46 -21.61
C PRO A 427 -36.07 -17.24 -21.30
N SER A 428 -36.29 -18.36 -21.99
CA SER A 428 -37.50 -19.16 -21.80
C SER A 428 -37.52 -19.83 -20.42
N LEU A 429 -36.39 -20.38 -19.99
CA LEU A 429 -36.20 -20.98 -18.67
C LEU A 429 -36.36 -19.94 -17.55
N PHE A 430 -35.81 -18.73 -17.70
CA PHE A 430 -36.01 -17.65 -16.73
C PHE A 430 -37.49 -17.33 -16.56
N VAL A 431 -38.22 -17.13 -17.67
CA VAL A 431 -39.65 -16.83 -17.63
C VAL A 431 -40.45 -17.99 -17.04
N GLU A 432 -40.14 -19.23 -17.39
CA GLU A 432 -40.79 -20.42 -16.81
C GLU A 432 -40.68 -20.41 -15.27
N LYS A 433 -39.47 -20.17 -14.74
CA LYS A 433 -39.24 -20.08 -13.30
C LYS A 433 -40.03 -18.93 -12.67
N VAL A 434 -40.05 -17.74 -13.27
CA VAL A 434 -40.85 -16.60 -12.79
C VAL A 434 -42.34 -16.94 -12.73
N LEU A 435 -42.88 -17.63 -13.74
CA LEU A 435 -44.29 -18.03 -13.78
C LEU A 435 -44.67 -19.11 -12.76
N ALA A 436 -43.70 -19.88 -12.27
CA ALA A 436 -43.89 -20.90 -11.25
C ALA A 436 -43.92 -20.32 -9.82
N MET A 437 -43.49 -19.07 -9.64
CA MET A 437 -43.44 -18.41 -8.32
C MET A 437 -44.77 -17.78 -7.92
N LYS A 438 -44.89 -17.39 -6.65
CA LYS A 438 -46.00 -16.57 -6.18
C LYS A 438 -45.92 -15.19 -6.84
N ASN A 439 -47.06 -14.54 -7.02
CA ASN A 439 -47.13 -13.22 -7.69
C ASN A 439 -46.26 -12.15 -7.03
N GLU A 440 -46.09 -12.20 -5.70
CA GLU A 440 -45.23 -11.27 -4.95
C GLU A 440 -43.75 -11.46 -5.31
N ASP A 441 -43.26 -12.70 -5.21
CA ASP A 441 -41.89 -13.09 -5.55
C ASP A 441 -41.57 -12.79 -7.03
N ALA A 442 -42.49 -13.15 -7.94
CA ALA A 442 -42.34 -12.88 -9.37
C ALA A 442 -42.26 -11.37 -9.66
N ARG A 443 -43.11 -10.56 -9.01
CA ARG A 443 -43.06 -9.11 -9.13
C ARG A 443 -41.76 -8.54 -8.59
N GLN A 444 -41.28 -9.06 -7.46
CA GLN A 444 -40.02 -8.63 -6.84
C GLN A 444 -38.85 -8.89 -7.80
N LEU A 445 -38.75 -10.09 -8.37
CA LEU A 445 -37.69 -10.43 -9.34
C LEU A 445 -37.70 -9.54 -10.58
N LEU A 446 -38.88 -9.29 -11.15
CA LEU A 446 -38.99 -8.41 -12.31
C LEU A 446 -38.62 -6.97 -11.98
N TRP A 447 -38.94 -6.50 -10.77
CA TRP A 447 -38.47 -5.20 -10.27
C TRP A 447 -36.94 -5.16 -10.14
N MET A 448 -36.30 -6.22 -9.66
CA MET A 448 -34.82 -6.27 -9.55
C MET A 448 -34.12 -6.08 -10.90
N LEU A 449 -34.70 -6.58 -12.01
CA LEU A 449 -34.17 -6.31 -13.34
C LEU A 449 -34.13 -4.80 -13.62
N SER A 450 -35.13 -4.03 -13.19
CA SER A 450 -35.11 -2.57 -13.35
C SER A 450 -34.09 -1.88 -12.44
N GLU A 451 -33.83 -2.44 -11.25
CA GLU A 451 -32.87 -1.89 -10.30
C GLU A 451 -31.42 -2.12 -10.75
N ARG A 452 -31.12 -3.28 -11.36
CA ARG A 452 -29.80 -3.60 -11.91
C ARG A 452 -29.28 -2.53 -12.86
N TYR A 453 -30.16 -1.94 -13.69
CA TYR A 453 -29.79 -0.95 -14.71
C TYR A 453 -30.20 0.48 -14.32
N LYS A 454 -30.45 0.79 -13.05
CA LYS A 454 -30.96 2.12 -12.65
C LYS A 454 -29.92 3.22 -12.58
N HIS A 455 -28.65 2.87 -12.35
CA HIS A 455 -27.59 3.84 -12.10
C HIS A 455 -27.14 4.53 -13.39
N GLY A 456 -26.77 5.80 -13.33
CA GLY A 456 -26.29 6.54 -14.51
C GLY A 456 -24.93 6.06 -15.04
N GLY A 457 -24.10 5.47 -14.18
CA GLY A 457 -22.80 4.87 -14.51
C GLY A 457 -22.90 3.37 -14.81
N ILE A 458 -23.83 2.96 -15.67
CA ILE A 458 -23.94 1.54 -16.09
C ILE A 458 -22.66 1.14 -16.81
N ASN A 459 -22.06 0.02 -16.41
CA ASN A 459 -20.93 -0.57 -17.12
C ASN A 459 -21.34 -0.96 -18.55
N GLU A 460 -20.57 -0.53 -19.55
CA GLU A 460 -20.83 -0.75 -20.98
C GLU A 460 -21.11 -2.23 -21.31
N LYS A 461 -20.47 -3.16 -20.60
CA LYS A 461 -20.64 -4.60 -20.81
C LYS A 461 -22.07 -5.08 -20.60
N LEU A 462 -22.84 -4.43 -19.73
CA LEU A 462 -24.23 -4.80 -19.45
C LEU A 462 -25.15 -4.56 -20.65
N ILE A 463 -24.71 -3.80 -21.66
CA ILE A 463 -25.43 -3.65 -22.94
C ILE A 463 -25.60 -5.00 -23.63
N GLN A 464 -24.72 -5.98 -23.38
CA GLN A 464 -24.85 -7.33 -23.90
C GLN A 464 -26.15 -8.02 -23.40
N GLU A 465 -26.70 -7.61 -22.26
CA GLU A 465 -27.96 -8.14 -21.71
C GLU A 465 -29.22 -7.52 -22.36
N LEU A 466 -29.07 -6.52 -23.24
CA LEU A 466 -30.22 -5.83 -23.86
C LEU A 466 -31.11 -6.76 -24.69
N GLU A 467 -30.51 -7.61 -25.53
CA GLU A 467 -31.25 -8.56 -26.37
C GLU A 467 -31.89 -9.68 -25.52
N TRP A 468 -31.23 -10.04 -24.42
CA TRP A 468 -31.78 -10.94 -23.42
C TRP A 468 -33.05 -10.34 -22.79
N LEU A 469 -33.01 -9.08 -22.32
CA LEU A 469 -34.19 -8.41 -21.75
C LEU A 469 -35.34 -8.25 -22.74
N LYS A 470 -35.05 -7.91 -24.00
CA LYS A 470 -36.08 -7.86 -25.06
C LYS A 470 -36.75 -9.21 -25.26
N SER A 471 -35.96 -10.29 -25.20
CA SER A 471 -36.49 -11.67 -25.27
C SER A 471 -37.39 -12.00 -24.08
N ILE A 472 -36.98 -11.62 -22.87
CA ILE A 472 -37.81 -11.76 -21.65
C ILE A 472 -39.11 -10.97 -21.80
N GLN A 473 -39.05 -9.70 -22.24
CA GLN A 473 -40.23 -8.85 -22.42
C GLN A 473 -41.24 -9.50 -23.37
N ARG A 474 -40.77 -9.99 -24.53
CA ARG A 474 -41.61 -10.68 -25.51
C ARG A 474 -42.30 -11.90 -24.91
N LEU A 475 -41.55 -12.78 -24.25
CA LEU A 475 -42.08 -14.01 -23.64
C LEU A 475 -43.10 -13.71 -22.53
N VAL A 476 -42.83 -12.69 -21.70
CA VAL A 476 -43.79 -12.24 -20.67
C VAL A 476 -45.07 -11.71 -21.30
N LEU A 477 -44.98 -10.93 -22.39
CA LEU A 477 -46.16 -10.40 -23.10
C LEU A 477 -46.99 -11.51 -23.77
N GLU A 478 -46.35 -12.56 -24.31
CA GLU A 478 -47.07 -13.73 -24.83
C GLU A 478 -47.89 -14.43 -23.73
N GLU A 479 -47.33 -14.55 -22.52
CA GLU A 479 -48.03 -15.11 -21.36
C GLU A 479 -49.14 -14.20 -20.84
N VAL A 480 -48.99 -12.87 -20.94
CA VAL A 480 -50.07 -11.91 -20.65
C VAL A 480 -51.25 -12.18 -21.58
N SER A 481 -51.02 -12.34 -22.89
CA SER A 481 -52.08 -12.65 -23.86
C SER A 481 -52.73 -14.01 -23.58
N ARG A 482 -51.96 -15.05 -23.22
CA ARG A 482 -52.52 -16.37 -22.85
C ARG A 482 -53.36 -16.34 -21.57
N ARG A 483 -53.12 -15.37 -20.70
CA ARG A 483 -53.79 -15.20 -19.40
C ARG A 483 -54.76 -14.03 -19.40
N GLU A 484 -55.25 -13.63 -20.57
CA GLU A 484 -56.21 -12.54 -20.72
C GLU A 484 -57.42 -12.74 -19.78
N GLY A 485 -57.83 -11.67 -19.09
CA GLY A 485 -58.92 -11.70 -18.12
C GLY A 485 -58.58 -12.33 -16.75
N LYS A 486 -57.33 -12.77 -16.51
CA LYS A 486 -56.90 -13.31 -15.21
C LYS A 486 -56.06 -12.29 -14.42
N LEU A 487 -56.18 -12.30 -13.09
CA LEU A 487 -55.37 -11.46 -12.19
C LEU A 487 -53.86 -11.65 -12.41
N SER A 488 -53.42 -12.89 -12.64
CA SER A 488 -52.02 -13.18 -12.94
C SER A 488 -51.54 -12.54 -14.26
N GLY A 489 -52.40 -12.47 -15.28
CA GLY A 489 -52.09 -11.79 -16.54
C GLY A 489 -51.99 -10.27 -16.36
N TYR A 490 -52.89 -9.68 -15.56
CA TYR A 490 -52.84 -8.26 -15.22
C TYR A 490 -51.57 -7.88 -14.44
N ILE A 491 -51.17 -8.68 -13.44
CA ILE A 491 -49.95 -8.42 -12.65
C ILE A 491 -48.69 -8.52 -13.52
N LEU A 492 -48.61 -9.51 -14.41
CA LEU A 492 -47.49 -9.66 -15.36
C LEU A 492 -47.43 -8.49 -16.35
N SER A 493 -48.58 -8.04 -16.84
CA SER A 493 -48.68 -6.87 -17.71
C SER A 493 -48.14 -5.61 -17.03
N LEU A 494 -48.57 -5.35 -15.79
CA LEU A 494 -48.11 -4.22 -15.00
C LEU A 494 -46.59 -4.30 -14.72
N SER A 495 -46.09 -5.48 -14.35
CA SER A 495 -44.67 -5.69 -14.06
C SER A 495 -43.79 -5.54 -15.32
N SER A 496 -44.27 -5.98 -16.48
CA SER A 496 -43.57 -5.82 -17.76
C SER A 496 -43.44 -4.35 -18.15
N GLN A 497 -44.51 -3.56 -18.00
CA GLN A 497 -44.50 -2.13 -18.29
C GLN A 497 -43.65 -1.34 -17.28
N GLU A 498 -43.78 -1.63 -15.99
CA GLU A 498 -43.14 -0.84 -14.95
C GLU A 498 -41.65 -1.14 -14.79
N TYR A 499 -41.21 -2.37 -15.06
CA TYR A 499 -39.85 -2.82 -14.75
C TYR A 499 -39.04 -3.22 -15.97
N ILE A 500 -39.54 -4.17 -16.78
CA ILE A 500 -38.78 -4.70 -17.92
C ILE A 500 -38.62 -3.62 -19.00
N HIS A 501 -39.69 -2.90 -19.32
CA HIS A 501 -39.63 -1.83 -20.32
C HIS A 501 -38.64 -0.73 -19.93
N LYS A 502 -38.68 -0.26 -18.67
CA LYS A 502 -37.73 0.75 -18.17
C LYS A 502 -36.28 0.25 -18.20
N ALA A 503 -36.04 -1.02 -17.89
CA ALA A 503 -34.71 -1.63 -18.00
C ALA A 503 -34.18 -1.57 -19.45
N ILE A 504 -35.04 -1.91 -20.42
CA ILE A 504 -34.71 -1.87 -21.85
C ILE A 504 -34.45 -0.43 -22.31
N GLU A 505 -35.29 0.53 -21.93
CA GLU A 505 -35.11 1.95 -22.29
C GLU A 505 -33.76 2.49 -21.78
N ARG A 506 -33.43 2.22 -20.52
CA ARG A 506 -32.17 2.67 -19.90
C ARG A 506 -30.94 2.10 -20.61
N LEU A 507 -30.91 0.79 -20.87
CA LEU A 507 -29.81 0.17 -21.59
C LEU A 507 -29.72 0.60 -23.06
N SER A 508 -30.87 0.85 -23.71
CA SER A 508 -30.89 1.32 -25.11
C SER A 508 -30.33 2.73 -25.21
N SER A 509 -30.74 3.64 -24.32
CA SER A 509 -30.19 5.00 -24.26
C SER A 509 -28.69 4.97 -23.98
N LYS A 510 -28.22 4.10 -23.08
CA LYS A 510 -26.78 3.97 -22.83
C LYS A 510 -26.00 3.44 -24.02
N LYS A 511 -26.56 2.50 -24.78
CA LYS A 511 -25.93 2.00 -26.00
C LYS A 511 -25.70 3.10 -27.04
N GLU A 512 -26.61 4.08 -27.12
CA GLU A 512 -26.44 5.26 -27.97
C GLU A 512 -25.31 6.16 -27.44
N ASP A 513 -25.24 6.40 -26.12
CA ASP A 513 -24.16 7.19 -25.48
C ASP A 513 -22.73 6.63 -25.75
N PHE A 514 -22.57 5.31 -25.91
CA PHE A 514 -21.26 4.69 -26.19
C PHE A 514 -20.94 4.58 -27.70
N GLN A 515 -21.89 4.89 -28.58
CA GLN A 515 -21.70 4.89 -30.03
C GLN A 515 -21.39 6.28 -30.59
N GLU A 516 -21.63 7.34 -29.81
CA GLU A 516 -21.16 8.71 -30.04
C GLU A 516 -19.74 8.92 -29.47
#